data_AF-I9EPF8-F1
#
_entry.id   AF-I9EPF8-F1
#
_cell.length_a   1.000
_cell.length_b   1.000
_cell.length_c   1.000
_cell.angle_alpha   90.00
_cell.angle_beta   90.00
_cell.angle_gamma   90.00
#
_symmetry.space_group_name_H-M   'P 1'
#
loop_
_entity.id
_entity.type
_entity.pdbx_description
1 polymer ?
#
loop_
_entity_poly.entity_id
_entity_poly.type
_entity_poly.pdbx_seq_one_letter_code
_entity_poly.pdbx_strand_id
1 'polypeptide(L)'
;MNYGISILFRAIPLAMALFCFGYGAFIYGYGDAGNRVVAGPVVFSLGMICIALFCTAATIIRQIIHTYNETTKYILPIVGYLAALITVISGICIFSNATSPSAFVAGHVITGVGFITACVATAATSSTRFSLIPENSKATGNEVPQGAFSVGQRRAMIILAIVISIIAWVWAFVLLGNSHSHPAYFVAGHVMVGLACICTSLIALVATIARQVRNDYSEKERNKWPKLVLLMGSISFVWGLFVILADSGSANGTTGYIMLGLGLVCYSISSKVILLAKIWRREFKLANRIPMIPVLTALTCLFLAAFVFELATVHADYFIPARVLVGLGAICFTLFSIVSILESGTSSK
;
A
#
# COMPACT_ATOMS: atom_id res chain seq x y z
N MET A 1 15.19 9.13 -18.70
CA MET A 1 15.08 7.68 -18.36
C MET A 1 15.24 6.84 -19.64
N ASN A 2 16.06 5.79 -19.63
CA ASN A 2 16.21 4.87 -20.78
C ASN A 2 14.93 4.04 -20.99
N TYR A 3 14.56 3.79 -22.25
CA TYR A 3 13.42 2.96 -22.65
C TYR A 3 13.39 1.59 -21.96
N GLY A 4 14.54 0.89 -21.87
CA GLY A 4 14.61 -0.42 -21.21
C GLY A 4 14.23 -0.37 -19.72
N ILE A 5 14.71 0.64 -19.00
CA ILE A 5 14.36 0.88 -17.58
C ILE A 5 12.86 1.21 -17.45
N SER A 6 12.31 1.98 -18.40
CA SER A 6 10.88 2.30 -18.42
C SER A 6 9.97 1.07 -18.56
N ILE A 7 10.42 0.03 -19.29
CA ILE A 7 9.71 -1.24 -19.40
C ILE A 7 9.83 -2.00 -18.09
N LEU A 8 11.06 -2.17 -17.59
CA LEU A 8 11.33 -2.90 -16.36
C LEU A 8 10.48 -2.40 -15.18
N PHE A 9 10.48 -1.09 -14.92
CA PHE A 9 9.76 -0.53 -13.78
C PHE A 9 8.23 -0.60 -13.90
N ARG A 10 7.67 -0.69 -15.12
CA ARG A 10 6.25 -1.01 -15.33
C ARG A 10 5.95 -2.50 -15.21
N ALA A 11 6.89 -3.36 -15.62
CA ALA A 11 6.73 -4.80 -15.56
C ALA A 11 6.77 -5.33 -14.12
N ILE A 12 7.57 -4.73 -13.22
CA ILE A 12 7.69 -5.16 -11.82
C ILE A 12 6.31 -5.26 -11.12
N PRO A 13 5.47 -4.21 -11.07
CA PRO A 13 4.13 -4.31 -10.48
C PRO A 13 3.27 -5.43 -11.09
N LEU A 14 3.33 -5.64 -12.41
CA LEU A 14 2.56 -6.70 -13.07
C LEU A 14 3.09 -8.10 -12.74
N ALA A 15 4.41 -8.27 -12.68
CA ALA A 15 5.04 -9.52 -12.26
C ALA A 15 4.69 -9.85 -10.81
N MET A 16 4.70 -8.85 -9.92
CA MET A 16 4.29 -9.02 -8.53
C MET A 16 2.78 -9.29 -8.40
N ALA A 17 1.95 -8.69 -9.25
CA ALA A 17 0.52 -9.01 -9.31
C ALA A 17 0.31 -10.47 -9.75
N LEU A 18 0.98 -10.91 -10.82
CA LEU A 18 0.92 -12.30 -11.29
C LEU A 18 1.39 -13.27 -10.21
N PHE A 19 2.47 -12.94 -9.51
CA PHE A 19 2.95 -13.71 -8.38
C PHE A 19 1.89 -13.80 -7.27
N CYS A 20 1.31 -12.69 -6.82
CA CYS A 20 0.30 -12.69 -5.76
C CYS A 20 -0.97 -13.47 -6.18
N PHE A 21 -1.45 -13.30 -7.41
CA PHE A 21 -2.59 -14.05 -7.92
C PHE A 21 -2.28 -15.54 -8.04
N GLY A 22 -1.16 -15.89 -8.68
CA GLY A 22 -0.76 -17.28 -8.88
C GLY A 22 -0.49 -17.99 -7.55
N TYR A 23 0.22 -17.33 -6.64
CA TYR A 23 0.52 -17.89 -5.32
C TYR A 23 -0.72 -18.01 -4.44
N GLY A 24 -1.57 -16.97 -4.41
CA GLY A 24 -2.84 -17.01 -3.68
C GLY A 24 -3.78 -18.10 -4.20
N ALA A 25 -3.91 -18.22 -5.52
CA ALA A 25 -4.70 -19.27 -6.16
C ALA A 25 -4.11 -20.66 -5.89
N PHE A 26 -2.78 -20.81 -5.94
CA PHE A 26 -2.09 -22.06 -5.61
C PHE A 26 -2.35 -22.49 -4.15
N ILE A 27 -2.26 -21.56 -3.19
CA ILE A 27 -2.55 -21.86 -1.78
C ILE A 27 -3.99 -22.36 -1.60
N TYR A 28 -4.93 -21.66 -2.24
CA TYR A 28 -6.36 -21.97 -2.16
C TYR A 28 -6.71 -23.30 -2.84
N GLY A 29 -6.16 -23.57 -4.03
CA GLY A 29 -6.43 -24.79 -4.80
C GLY A 29 -5.81 -26.06 -4.22
N TYR A 30 -4.88 -25.95 -3.28
CA TYR A 30 -4.23 -27.10 -2.63
C TYR A 30 -5.02 -27.70 -1.45
N GLY A 31 -6.27 -27.26 -1.23
CA GLY A 31 -7.24 -27.89 -0.31
C GLY A 31 -7.98 -26.91 0.62
N ASP A 32 -9.05 -27.41 1.24
CA ASP A 32 -10.05 -26.60 1.96
C ASP A 32 -9.75 -26.37 3.45
N ALA A 33 -8.51 -26.58 3.88
CA ALA A 33 -8.11 -26.30 5.27
C ALA A 33 -8.34 -24.81 5.59
N GLY A 34 -8.89 -24.49 6.78
CA GLY A 34 -9.25 -23.12 7.16
C GLY A 34 -8.13 -22.08 6.94
N ASN A 35 -6.89 -22.45 7.25
CA ASN A 35 -5.71 -21.58 7.05
C ASN A 35 -5.46 -21.25 5.56
N ARG A 36 -5.83 -22.14 4.63
CA ARG A 36 -5.76 -21.90 3.18
C ARG A 36 -6.88 -21.01 2.69
N VAL A 37 -8.08 -21.16 3.26
CA VAL A 37 -9.25 -20.31 2.99
C VAL A 37 -9.01 -18.86 3.44
N VAL A 38 -8.12 -18.64 4.42
CA VAL A 38 -7.63 -17.29 4.76
C VAL A 38 -6.47 -16.87 3.86
N ALA A 39 -5.36 -17.61 3.90
CA ALA A 39 -4.11 -17.17 3.30
C ALA A 39 -4.19 -17.02 1.78
N GLY A 40 -4.85 -17.96 1.08
CA GLY A 40 -4.95 -17.94 -0.38
C GLY A 40 -5.69 -16.71 -0.89
N PRO A 41 -6.97 -16.49 -0.51
CA PRO A 41 -7.73 -15.32 -0.91
C PRO A 41 -7.12 -13.99 -0.48
N VAL A 42 -6.52 -13.92 0.72
CA VAL A 42 -5.82 -12.71 1.17
C VAL A 42 -4.61 -12.42 0.28
N VAL A 43 -3.71 -13.39 0.05
CA VAL A 43 -2.55 -13.21 -0.82
C VAL A 43 -2.96 -12.89 -2.25
N PHE A 44 -4.02 -13.54 -2.76
CA PHE A 44 -4.58 -13.23 -4.07
C PHE A 44 -5.02 -11.76 -4.15
N SER A 45 -5.75 -11.27 -3.14
CA SER A 45 -6.22 -9.87 -3.11
C SER A 45 -5.09 -8.84 -3.09
N LEU A 46 -3.91 -9.18 -2.54
CA LEU A 46 -2.73 -8.30 -2.58
C LEU A 46 -2.25 -8.03 -4.03
N GLY A 47 -2.58 -8.92 -4.98
CA GLY A 47 -2.35 -8.68 -6.41
C GLY A 47 -3.12 -7.46 -6.93
N MET A 48 -4.28 -7.14 -6.35
CA MET A 48 -5.09 -5.98 -6.73
C MET A 48 -4.41 -4.65 -6.34
N ILE A 49 -3.69 -4.62 -5.21
CA ILE A 49 -2.81 -3.49 -4.86
C ILE A 49 -1.72 -3.34 -5.93
N CYS A 50 -1.12 -4.44 -6.39
CA CYS A 50 -0.08 -4.42 -7.41
C CYS A 50 -0.61 -3.90 -8.77
N ILE A 51 -1.86 -4.19 -9.12
CA ILE A 51 -2.53 -3.58 -10.29
C ILE A 51 -2.69 -2.06 -10.11
N ALA A 52 -3.12 -1.58 -8.95
CA ALA A 52 -3.21 -0.14 -8.70
C ALA A 52 -1.82 0.55 -8.69
N LEU A 53 -0.79 -0.14 -8.20
CA LEU A 53 0.60 0.32 -8.27
C LEU A 53 1.12 0.34 -9.71
N PHE A 54 0.76 -0.64 -10.55
CA PHE A 54 1.02 -0.60 -11.99
C PHE A 54 0.41 0.66 -12.62
N CYS A 55 -0.86 0.98 -12.30
CA CYS A 55 -1.50 2.19 -12.81
C CYS A 55 -0.74 3.46 -12.40
N THR A 56 -0.18 3.50 -11.19
CA THR A 56 0.68 4.59 -10.73
C THR A 56 1.99 4.65 -11.53
N ALA A 57 2.69 3.53 -11.65
CA ALA A 57 3.95 3.42 -12.40
C ALA A 57 3.75 3.84 -13.87
N ALA A 58 2.74 3.28 -14.53
CA ALA A 58 2.42 3.56 -15.92
C ALA A 58 2.05 5.02 -16.13
N THR A 59 1.28 5.62 -15.22
CA THR A 59 0.91 7.05 -15.27
C THR A 59 2.16 7.93 -15.23
N ILE A 60 3.07 7.69 -14.29
CA ILE A 60 4.26 8.54 -14.10
C ILE A 60 5.30 8.30 -15.22
N ILE A 61 5.60 7.04 -15.52
CA ILE A 61 6.60 6.68 -16.55
C ILE A 61 6.22 7.24 -17.91
N ARG A 62 4.95 7.11 -18.31
CA ARG A 62 4.50 7.62 -19.62
C ARG A 62 4.66 9.13 -19.73
N GLN A 63 4.49 9.87 -18.62
CA GLN A 63 4.76 11.31 -18.59
C GLN A 63 6.26 11.60 -18.73
N ILE A 64 7.12 10.87 -18.01
CA ILE A 64 8.59 11.04 -18.08
C ILE A 64 9.14 10.75 -19.49
N ILE A 65 8.58 9.79 -20.22
CA ILE A 65 9.03 9.43 -21.59
C ILE A 65 8.18 10.07 -22.70
N HIS A 66 7.31 11.04 -22.37
CA HIS A 66 6.47 11.77 -23.33
C HIS A 66 5.54 10.89 -24.20
N THR A 67 5.03 9.78 -23.64
CA THR A 67 4.03 8.88 -24.28
C THR A 67 2.68 8.90 -23.57
N TYR A 68 2.45 9.87 -22.70
CA TYR A 68 1.21 10.03 -21.96
C TYR A 68 0.20 10.83 -22.78
N ASN A 69 -1.02 10.31 -22.91
CA ASN A 69 -2.10 10.89 -23.68
C ASN A 69 -3.42 10.89 -22.90
N GLU A 70 -4.43 11.59 -23.43
CA GLU A 70 -5.75 11.71 -22.78
C GLU A 70 -6.41 10.36 -22.51
N THR A 71 -6.23 9.37 -23.40
CA THR A 71 -6.76 8.01 -23.17
C THR A 71 -6.17 7.37 -21.93
N THR A 72 -4.83 7.37 -21.81
CA THR A 72 -4.14 6.79 -20.64
C THR A 72 -4.43 7.52 -19.33
N LYS A 73 -4.74 8.82 -19.41
CA LYS A 73 -5.10 9.66 -18.26
C LYS A 73 -6.39 9.24 -17.57
N TYR A 74 -7.35 8.66 -18.32
CA TYR A 74 -8.59 8.15 -17.72
C TYR A 74 -8.55 6.64 -17.50
N ILE A 75 -8.02 5.86 -18.44
CA ILE A 75 -8.03 4.39 -18.34
C ILE A 75 -7.24 3.90 -17.11
N LEU A 76 -6.05 4.44 -16.85
CA LEU A 76 -5.21 3.94 -15.77
C LEU A 76 -5.86 4.16 -14.38
N PRO A 77 -6.38 5.36 -14.04
CA PRO A 77 -7.18 5.52 -12.82
C PRO A 77 -8.41 4.63 -12.75
N ILE A 78 -9.17 4.50 -13.85
CA ILE A 78 -10.39 3.66 -13.89
C ILE A 78 -10.06 2.21 -13.55
N VAL A 79 -9.01 1.64 -14.16
CA VAL A 79 -8.55 0.28 -13.86
C VAL A 79 -8.18 0.12 -12.39
N GLY A 80 -7.47 1.09 -11.80
CA GLY A 80 -7.13 1.08 -10.38
C GLY A 80 -8.35 1.09 -9.46
N TYR A 81 -9.35 1.94 -9.75
CA TYR A 81 -10.57 1.99 -8.96
C TYR A 81 -11.49 0.77 -9.17
N LEU A 82 -11.54 0.20 -10.38
CA LEU A 82 -12.24 -1.05 -10.63
C LEU A 82 -11.60 -2.19 -9.85
N ALA A 83 -10.27 -2.26 -9.82
CA ALA A 83 -9.55 -3.22 -8.99
C ALA A 83 -9.92 -3.09 -7.51
N ALA A 84 -9.98 -1.86 -6.99
CA ALA A 84 -10.42 -1.61 -5.63
C ALA A 84 -11.87 -2.04 -5.37
N LEU A 85 -12.79 -1.65 -6.27
CA LEU A 85 -14.22 -1.96 -6.15
C LEU A 85 -14.47 -3.46 -6.13
N ILE A 86 -13.87 -4.20 -7.07
CA ILE A 86 -13.96 -5.66 -7.13
C ILE A 86 -13.47 -6.26 -5.81
N THR A 87 -12.31 -5.82 -5.33
CA THR A 87 -11.73 -6.34 -4.07
C THR A 87 -12.64 -6.08 -2.86
N VAL A 88 -13.19 -4.87 -2.74
CA VAL A 88 -14.10 -4.51 -1.65
C VAL A 88 -15.38 -5.36 -1.70
N ILE A 89 -16.01 -5.45 -2.87
CA ILE A 89 -17.24 -6.24 -3.05
C ILE A 89 -16.97 -7.71 -2.74
N SER A 90 -15.88 -8.29 -3.27
CA SER A 90 -15.51 -9.67 -2.99
C SER A 90 -15.31 -9.91 -1.49
N GLY A 91 -14.61 -9.03 -0.78
CA GLY A 91 -14.43 -9.14 0.67
C GLY A 91 -15.76 -9.08 1.44
N ILE A 92 -16.64 -8.16 1.06
CA ILE A 92 -17.99 -8.02 1.64
C ILE A 92 -18.81 -9.27 1.41
N CYS A 93 -18.86 -9.78 0.19
CA CYS A 93 -19.55 -11.02 -0.14
C CYS A 93 -19.02 -12.21 0.67
N ILE A 94 -17.70 -12.30 0.88
CA ILE A 94 -17.08 -13.40 1.64
C ILE A 94 -17.47 -13.31 3.12
N PHE A 95 -17.32 -12.15 3.79
CA PHE A 95 -17.63 -12.10 5.23
C PHE A 95 -19.14 -12.09 5.52
N SER A 96 -19.97 -11.57 4.60
CA SER A 96 -21.43 -11.54 4.79
C SER A 96 -22.06 -12.92 4.69
N ASN A 97 -21.45 -13.81 3.89
CA ASN A 97 -21.85 -15.20 3.72
C ASN A 97 -20.95 -16.17 4.50
N ALA A 98 -20.14 -15.68 5.43
CA ALA A 98 -19.17 -16.52 6.14
C ALA A 98 -19.87 -17.53 7.06
N THR A 99 -19.74 -18.81 6.74
CA THR A 99 -20.17 -19.93 7.59
C THR A 99 -19.06 -20.45 8.49
N SER A 100 -17.84 -19.90 8.37
CA SER A 100 -16.67 -20.28 9.18
C SER A 100 -15.89 -19.05 9.68
N PRO A 101 -15.21 -19.16 10.83
CA PRO A 101 -14.31 -18.12 11.32
C PRO A 101 -13.22 -17.71 10.33
N SER A 102 -12.71 -18.68 9.55
CA SER A 102 -11.69 -18.43 8.53
C SER A 102 -12.23 -17.53 7.42
N ALA A 103 -13.40 -17.84 6.87
CA ALA A 103 -14.05 -17.00 5.85
C ALA A 103 -14.36 -15.59 6.40
N PHE A 104 -14.79 -15.49 7.66
CA PHE A 104 -15.05 -14.22 8.32
C PHE A 104 -13.78 -13.34 8.36
N VAL A 105 -12.65 -13.89 8.82
CA VAL A 105 -11.37 -13.15 8.85
C VAL A 105 -10.93 -12.77 7.43
N ALA A 106 -10.96 -13.73 6.50
CA ALA A 106 -10.55 -13.52 5.12
C ALA A 106 -11.32 -12.35 4.47
N GLY A 107 -12.65 -12.35 4.58
CA GLY A 107 -13.48 -11.32 3.96
C GLY A 107 -13.18 -9.92 4.50
N HIS A 108 -13.02 -9.77 5.82
CA HIS A 108 -12.65 -8.49 6.43
C HIS A 108 -11.28 -7.99 5.96
N VAL A 109 -10.28 -8.87 5.94
CA VAL A 109 -8.93 -8.51 5.48
C VAL A 109 -8.95 -8.12 4.01
N ILE A 110 -9.65 -8.88 3.15
CA ILE A 110 -9.79 -8.57 1.72
C ILE A 110 -10.47 -7.23 1.51
N THR A 111 -11.53 -6.90 2.26
CA THR A 111 -12.17 -5.58 2.19
C THR A 111 -11.18 -4.46 2.54
N GLY A 112 -10.38 -4.62 3.59
CA GLY A 112 -9.34 -3.66 3.94
C GLY A 112 -8.21 -3.54 2.89
N VAL A 113 -7.85 -4.65 2.21
CA VAL A 113 -6.96 -4.62 1.04
C VAL A 113 -7.58 -3.82 -0.12
N GLY A 114 -8.90 -3.92 -0.31
CA GLY A 114 -9.66 -3.09 -1.24
C GLY A 114 -9.58 -1.59 -0.92
N PHE A 115 -9.62 -1.22 0.36
CA PHE A 115 -9.42 0.17 0.81
C PHE A 115 -8.03 0.69 0.47
N ILE A 116 -6.97 -0.10 0.70
CA ILE A 116 -5.61 0.26 0.28
C ILE A 116 -5.56 0.44 -1.24
N THR A 117 -6.14 -0.49 -1.99
CA THR A 117 -6.19 -0.44 -3.46
C THR A 117 -6.86 0.84 -3.95
N ALA A 118 -7.96 1.27 -3.32
CA ALA A 118 -8.62 2.53 -3.64
C ALA A 118 -7.72 3.74 -3.35
N CYS A 119 -7.05 3.79 -2.19
CA CYS A 119 -6.11 4.86 -1.86
C CYS A 119 -4.92 4.92 -2.84
N VAL A 120 -4.41 3.76 -3.29
CA VAL A 120 -3.35 3.69 -4.32
C VAL A 120 -3.88 4.17 -5.68
N ALA A 121 -5.11 3.81 -6.06
CA ALA A 121 -5.74 4.33 -7.27
C ALA A 121 -5.93 5.87 -7.20
N THR A 122 -6.21 6.41 -6.01
CA THR A 122 -6.21 7.86 -5.78
C THR A 122 -4.81 8.46 -5.93
N ALA A 123 -3.76 7.77 -5.47
CA ALA A 123 -2.38 8.21 -5.70
C ALA A 123 -2.03 8.23 -7.20
N ALA A 124 -2.44 7.21 -7.98
CA ALA A 124 -2.32 7.20 -9.44
C ALA A 124 -3.07 8.40 -10.06
N THR A 125 -4.30 8.65 -9.62
CA THR A 125 -5.13 9.78 -10.08
C THR A 125 -4.46 11.13 -9.81
N SER A 126 -3.92 11.32 -8.60
CA SER A 126 -3.18 12.54 -8.25
C SER A 126 -1.88 12.70 -9.05
N SER A 127 -1.32 11.60 -9.55
CA SER A 127 -0.10 11.57 -10.36
C SER A 127 -0.36 11.81 -11.85
N THR A 128 -1.61 12.02 -12.29
CA THR A 128 -1.95 12.24 -13.71
C THR A 128 -1.35 13.53 -14.30
N ARG A 129 -0.82 14.41 -13.45
CA ARG A 129 -0.17 15.69 -13.79
C ARG A 129 1.22 15.79 -13.13
N PHE A 130 1.89 14.66 -13.00
CA PHE A 130 3.17 14.51 -12.31
C PHE A 130 4.26 15.42 -12.89
N SER A 131 4.26 15.69 -14.21
CA SER A 131 5.25 16.58 -14.85
C SER A 131 5.32 17.98 -14.22
N LEU A 132 4.24 18.45 -13.61
CA LEU A 132 4.20 19.75 -12.90
C LEU A 132 5.01 19.73 -11.59
N ILE A 133 5.26 18.57 -10.97
CA ILE A 133 5.97 18.50 -9.68
C ILE A 133 7.45 18.93 -9.83
N PRO A 134 8.25 18.36 -10.74
CA PRO A 134 9.62 18.83 -10.95
C PRO A 134 9.72 20.31 -11.34
N GLU A 135 8.79 20.81 -12.16
CA GLU A 135 8.73 22.21 -12.59
C GLU A 135 8.45 23.14 -11.40
N ASN A 136 7.37 22.87 -10.65
CA ASN A 136 6.99 23.65 -9.47
C ASN A 136 8.06 23.60 -8.37
N SER A 137 8.79 22.49 -8.26
CA SER A 137 9.85 22.37 -7.27
C SER A 137 11.02 23.31 -7.54
N LYS A 138 11.26 23.71 -8.80
CA LYS A 138 12.30 24.68 -9.17
C LYS A 138 11.81 26.13 -9.14
N ALA A 139 10.49 26.34 -9.10
CA ALA A 139 9.88 27.66 -9.10
C ALA A 139 10.03 28.36 -7.73
N THR A 140 10.18 29.69 -7.77
CA THR A 140 10.32 30.55 -6.58
C THR A 140 8.98 31.09 -6.07
N GLY A 141 7.95 31.12 -6.92
CA GLY A 141 6.60 31.59 -6.61
C GLY A 141 5.62 30.50 -6.16
N ASN A 142 4.44 30.91 -5.70
CA ASN A 142 3.32 30.03 -5.32
C ASN A 142 2.17 30.10 -6.35
N GLU A 143 2.48 30.51 -7.58
CA GLU A 143 1.48 30.58 -8.65
C GLU A 143 1.00 29.18 -9.02
N VAL A 144 -0.30 29.06 -9.28
CA VAL A 144 -0.91 27.79 -9.69
C VAL A 144 -0.62 27.59 -11.18
N PRO A 145 0.11 26.53 -11.58
CA PRO A 145 0.48 26.35 -12.97
C PRO A 145 -0.72 26.03 -13.85
N GLN A 146 -0.61 26.40 -15.13
CA GLN A 146 -1.62 26.06 -16.12
C GLN A 146 -1.76 24.54 -16.22
N GLY A 147 -3.00 24.06 -16.26
CA GLY A 147 -3.24 22.62 -16.28
C GLY A 147 -2.98 21.94 -14.94
N ALA A 148 -2.89 22.65 -13.80
CA ALA A 148 -2.98 22.06 -12.46
C ALA A 148 -4.41 21.64 -12.09
N PHE A 149 -4.55 20.78 -11.07
CA PHE A 149 -5.88 20.41 -10.56
C PHE A 149 -6.65 21.64 -10.08
N SER A 150 -7.98 21.60 -10.22
CA SER A 150 -8.82 22.58 -9.53
C SER A 150 -8.74 22.38 -8.01
N VAL A 151 -9.13 23.39 -7.23
CA VAL A 151 -9.23 23.27 -5.76
C VAL A 151 -10.15 22.11 -5.38
N GLY A 152 -11.27 21.97 -6.09
CA GLY A 152 -12.24 20.89 -5.90
C GLY A 152 -11.66 19.51 -6.17
N GLN A 153 -10.97 19.31 -7.30
CA GLN A 153 -10.32 18.04 -7.63
C GLN A 153 -9.27 17.64 -6.59
N ARG A 154 -8.38 18.58 -6.20
CA ARG A 154 -7.39 18.33 -5.15
C ARG A 154 -8.07 17.92 -3.84
N ARG A 155 -9.08 18.68 -3.40
CA ARG A 155 -9.80 18.39 -2.15
C ARG A 155 -10.50 17.04 -2.21
N ALA A 156 -11.17 16.72 -3.31
CA ALA A 156 -11.90 15.46 -3.48
C ALA A 156 -10.98 14.24 -3.32
N MET A 157 -9.80 14.25 -3.96
CA MET A 157 -8.82 13.15 -3.83
C MET A 157 -8.34 12.97 -2.38
N ILE A 158 -8.02 14.08 -1.69
CA ILE A 158 -7.56 14.03 -0.30
C ILE A 158 -8.68 13.56 0.63
N ILE A 159 -9.90 14.10 0.47
CA ILE A 159 -11.08 13.74 1.27
C ILE A 159 -11.40 12.25 1.08
N LEU A 160 -11.34 11.73 -0.16
CA LEU A 160 -11.57 10.32 -0.43
C LEU A 160 -10.62 9.42 0.36
N ALA A 161 -9.31 9.71 0.34
CA ALA A 161 -8.34 8.95 1.12
C ALA A 161 -8.56 9.06 2.64
N ILE A 162 -8.97 10.25 3.12
CA ILE A 162 -9.31 10.47 4.54
C ILE A 162 -10.52 9.62 4.94
N VAL A 163 -11.61 9.66 4.16
CA VAL A 163 -12.85 8.91 4.43
C VAL A 163 -12.57 7.41 4.47
N ILE A 164 -11.83 6.89 3.49
CA ILE A 164 -11.45 5.47 3.46
C ILE A 164 -10.64 5.10 4.71
N SER A 165 -9.68 5.94 5.11
CA SER A 165 -8.89 5.66 6.31
C SER A 165 -9.71 5.73 7.59
N ILE A 166 -10.67 6.65 7.70
CA ILE A 166 -11.57 6.73 8.87
C ILE A 166 -12.44 5.48 8.94
N ILE A 167 -13.01 5.04 7.81
CA ILE A 167 -13.78 3.80 7.73
C ILE A 167 -12.93 2.62 8.22
N ALA A 168 -11.69 2.49 7.73
CA ALA A 168 -10.79 1.40 8.15
C ALA A 168 -10.50 1.42 9.67
N TRP A 169 -10.26 2.59 10.26
CA TRP A 169 -10.03 2.72 11.71
C TRP A 169 -11.27 2.40 12.54
N VAL A 170 -12.43 2.95 12.17
CA VAL A 170 -13.70 2.64 12.85
C VAL A 170 -13.97 1.15 12.77
N TRP A 171 -13.78 0.54 11.60
CA TRP A 171 -13.98 -0.89 11.41
C TRP A 171 -13.01 -1.71 12.27
N ALA A 172 -11.73 -1.33 12.31
CA ALA A 172 -10.74 -2.00 13.17
C ALA A 172 -11.17 -2.01 14.64
N PHE A 173 -11.59 -0.86 15.17
CA PHE A 173 -12.00 -0.77 16.58
C PHE A 173 -13.32 -1.47 16.86
N VAL A 174 -14.27 -1.47 15.92
CA VAL A 174 -15.51 -2.25 16.05
C VAL A 174 -15.19 -3.75 16.12
N LEU A 175 -14.30 -4.25 15.28
CA LEU A 175 -13.86 -5.65 15.35
C LEU A 175 -13.15 -5.95 16.67
N LEU A 176 -12.20 -5.11 17.08
CA LEU A 176 -11.47 -5.29 18.33
C LEU A 176 -12.38 -5.24 19.56
N GLY A 177 -13.38 -4.35 19.59
CA GLY A 177 -14.36 -4.26 20.67
C GLY A 177 -15.22 -5.52 20.81
N ASN A 178 -15.33 -6.32 19.76
CA ASN A 178 -16.04 -7.60 19.75
C ASN A 178 -15.11 -8.81 19.93
N SER A 179 -13.84 -8.60 20.30
CA SER A 179 -12.87 -9.70 20.46
C SER A 179 -13.25 -10.72 21.53
N HIS A 180 -14.02 -10.31 22.54
CA HIS A 180 -14.54 -11.22 23.57
C HIS A 180 -15.54 -12.24 23.03
N SER A 181 -16.21 -11.92 21.92
CA SER A 181 -17.26 -12.77 21.35
C SER A 181 -16.70 -13.99 20.62
N HIS A 182 -15.61 -13.80 19.85
CA HIS A 182 -14.94 -14.89 19.15
C HIS A 182 -13.51 -14.49 18.72
N PRO A 183 -12.49 -15.37 18.79
CA PRO A 183 -11.10 -15.06 18.41
C PRO A 183 -10.92 -14.49 17.00
N ALA A 184 -11.81 -14.82 16.07
CA ALA A 184 -11.81 -14.28 14.71
C ALA A 184 -11.93 -12.74 14.67
N TYR A 185 -12.67 -12.13 15.59
CA TYR A 185 -12.77 -10.67 15.71
C TYR A 185 -11.45 -10.05 16.14
N PHE A 186 -10.72 -10.72 17.05
CA PHE A 186 -9.39 -10.31 17.48
C PHE A 186 -8.42 -10.30 16.29
N VAL A 187 -8.36 -11.40 15.53
CA VAL A 187 -7.45 -11.52 14.37
C VAL A 187 -7.81 -10.49 13.29
N ALA A 188 -9.09 -10.42 12.89
CA ALA A 188 -9.54 -9.48 11.87
C ALA A 188 -9.32 -8.02 12.29
N GLY A 189 -9.59 -7.67 13.55
CA GLY A 189 -9.41 -6.34 14.09
C GLY A 189 -7.95 -5.88 14.08
N HIS A 190 -7.04 -6.73 14.54
CA HIS A 190 -5.60 -6.44 14.54
C HIS A 190 -5.03 -6.23 13.14
N VAL A 191 -5.39 -7.11 12.20
CA VAL A 191 -4.97 -6.93 10.80
C VAL A 191 -5.57 -5.64 10.23
N MET A 192 -6.84 -5.34 10.51
CA MET A 192 -7.50 -4.12 10.07
C MET A 192 -6.83 -2.85 10.63
N VAL A 193 -6.29 -2.86 11.86
CA VAL A 193 -5.47 -1.75 12.39
C VAL A 193 -4.24 -1.49 11.49
N GLY A 194 -3.53 -2.55 11.09
CA GLY A 194 -2.39 -2.42 10.18
C GLY A 194 -2.79 -1.89 8.79
N LEU A 195 -3.92 -2.37 8.26
CA LEU A 195 -4.48 -1.87 6.98
C LEU A 195 -4.90 -0.39 7.08
N ALA A 196 -5.50 0.01 8.21
CA ALA A 196 -5.85 1.40 8.49
C ALA A 196 -4.61 2.30 8.57
N CYS A 197 -3.51 1.83 9.17
CA CYS A 197 -2.23 2.52 9.19
C CYS A 197 -1.68 2.77 7.76
N ILE A 198 -1.83 1.79 6.86
CA ILE A 198 -1.46 1.95 5.44
C ILE A 198 -2.37 2.98 4.76
N CYS A 199 -3.69 2.91 4.94
CA CYS A 199 -4.62 3.90 4.39
C CYS A 199 -4.28 5.32 4.89
N THR A 200 -4.00 5.50 6.19
CA THR A 200 -3.56 6.79 6.75
C THR A 200 -2.25 7.26 6.12
N SER A 201 -1.30 6.35 5.90
CA SER A 201 -0.03 6.65 5.22
C SER A 201 -0.24 7.11 3.78
N LEU A 202 -1.22 6.56 3.07
CA LEU A 202 -1.54 6.94 1.70
C LEU A 202 -2.22 8.31 1.59
N ILE A 203 -2.91 8.79 2.65
CA ILE A 203 -3.37 10.20 2.71
C ILE A 203 -2.19 11.14 2.51
N ALA A 204 -1.07 10.87 3.20
CA ALA A 204 0.14 11.70 3.12
C ALA A 204 0.72 11.73 1.71
N LEU A 205 0.71 10.59 1.01
CA LEU A 205 1.18 10.48 -0.36
C LEU A 205 0.27 11.25 -1.33
N VAL A 206 -1.04 11.02 -1.29
CA VAL A 206 -2.03 11.71 -2.14
C VAL A 206 -1.99 13.22 -1.90
N ALA A 207 -1.97 13.65 -0.63
CA ALA A 207 -1.92 15.06 -0.27
C ALA A 207 -0.62 15.73 -0.74
N THR A 208 0.53 15.05 -0.61
CA THR A 208 1.81 15.57 -1.09
C THR A 208 1.78 15.77 -2.61
N ILE A 209 1.42 14.73 -3.38
CA ILE A 209 1.38 14.80 -4.85
C ILE A 209 0.39 15.88 -5.31
N ALA A 210 -0.86 15.84 -4.84
CA ALA A 210 -1.91 16.74 -5.32
C ALA A 210 -1.63 18.22 -5.02
N ARG A 211 -0.95 18.51 -3.90
CA ARG A 211 -0.55 19.88 -3.53
C ARG A 211 0.69 20.35 -4.25
N GLN A 212 1.67 19.47 -4.47
CA GLN A 212 2.85 19.79 -5.26
C GLN A 212 2.50 20.08 -6.71
N VAL A 213 1.56 19.32 -7.30
CA VAL A 213 1.00 19.61 -8.64
C VAL A 213 0.37 21.00 -8.73
N ARG A 214 -0.33 21.44 -7.67
CA ARG A 214 -0.95 22.78 -7.61
C ARG A 214 -0.02 23.89 -7.13
N ASN A 215 1.24 23.59 -6.85
CA ASN A 215 2.22 24.51 -6.27
C ASN A 215 1.76 25.16 -4.94
N ASP A 216 0.94 24.45 -4.15
CA ASP A 216 0.44 24.93 -2.85
C ASP A 216 0.89 24.05 -1.67
N TYR A 217 1.95 23.26 -1.88
CA TYR A 217 2.60 22.45 -0.86
C TYR A 217 3.48 23.31 0.06
N SER A 218 3.15 23.31 1.36
CA SER A 218 3.79 24.20 2.33
C SER A 218 5.00 23.58 3.04
N GLU A 219 5.87 24.44 3.59
CA GLU A 219 7.00 24.04 4.47
C GLU A 219 6.53 23.23 5.68
N LYS A 220 5.36 23.57 6.26
CA LYS A 220 4.76 22.83 7.38
C LYS A 220 4.43 21.39 6.95
N GLU A 221 3.85 21.23 5.77
CA GLU A 221 3.48 19.93 5.20
C GLU A 221 4.70 19.07 4.86
N ARG A 222 5.78 19.70 4.37
CA ARG A 222 7.07 19.05 4.11
C ARG A 222 7.63 18.30 5.32
N ASN A 223 7.34 18.76 6.54
CA ASN A 223 7.75 18.10 7.77
C ASN A 223 6.67 17.16 8.33
N LYS A 224 5.40 17.54 8.23
CA LYS A 224 4.29 16.79 8.84
C LYS A 224 4.01 15.46 8.14
N TRP A 225 3.96 15.45 6.80
CA TRP A 225 3.56 14.26 6.06
C TRP A 225 4.54 13.09 6.22
N PRO A 226 5.87 13.28 6.09
CA PRO A 226 6.83 12.21 6.38
C PRO A 226 6.71 11.66 7.81
N LYS A 227 6.56 12.55 8.81
CA LYS A 227 6.41 12.16 10.22
C LYS A 227 5.16 11.32 10.45
N LEU A 228 4.04 11.68 9.83
CA LEU A 228 2.80 10.90 9.92
C LEU A 228 3.00 9.47 9.42
N VAL A 229 3.62 9.28 8.26
CA VAL A 229 3.84 7.94 7.69
C VAL A 229 4.79 7.12 8.55
N LEU A 230 5.87 7.72 9.05
CA LEU A 230 6.79 7.07 9.98
C LEU A 230 6.10 6.68 11.29
N LEU A 231 5.22 7.54 11.81
CA LEU A 231 4.42 7.25 12.99
C LEU A 231 3.49 6.07 12.75
N MET A 232 2.75 6.04 11.64
CA MET A 232 1.84 4.95 11.29
C MET A 232 2.58 3.62 11.10
N GLY A 233 3.75 3.63 10.46
CA GLY A 233 4.60 2.44 10.36
C GLY A 233 5.06 1.95 11.73
N SER A 234 5.47 2.87 12.61
CA SER A 234 5.91 2.54 13.97
C SER A 234 4.77 2.01 14.84
N ILE A 235 3.57 2.60 14.74
CA ILE A 235 2.37 2.11 15.43
C ILE A 235 2.09 0.66 15.00
N SER A 236 1.99 0.39 13.70
CA SER A 236 1.70 -0.97 13.22
C SER A 236 2.79 -1.97 13.62
N PHE A 237 4.06 -1.57 13.54
CA PHE A 237 5.19 -2.45 13.85
C PHE A 237 5.28 -2.77 15.35
N VAL A 238 5.24 -1.75 16.21
CA VAL A 238 5.28 -1.93 17.66
C VAL A 238 4.05 -2.68 18.16
N TRP A 239 2.87 -2.40 17.58
CA TRP A 239 1.66 -3.15 17.89
C TRP A 239 1.79 -4.63 17.51
N GLY A 240 2.39 -4.93 16.35
CA GLY A 240 2.67 -6.30 15.95
C GLY A 240 3.59 -7.03 16.92
N LEU A 241 4.66 -6.37 17.40
CA LEU A 241 5.55 -6.92 18.43
C LEU A 241 4.78 -7.15 19.75
N PHE A 242 3.96 -6.18 20.16
CA PHE A 242 3.15 -6.31 21.37
C PHE A 242 2.22 -7.52 21.29
N VAL A 243 1.51 -7.73 20.18
CA VAL A 243 0.62 -8.88 19.98
C VAL A 243 1.40 -10.21 20.01
N ILE A 244 2.58 -10.26 19.39
CA ILE A 244 3.42 -11.48 19.45
C ILE A 244 3.80 -11.81 20.90
N LEU A 245 4.20 -10.81 21.69
CA LEU A 245 4.69 -11.02 23.05
C LEU A 245 3.54 -11.29 24.04
N ALA A 246 2.45 -10.54 23.95
CA ALA A 246 1.30 -10.64 24.84
C ALA A 246 0.55 -11.97 24.65
N ASP A 247 0.50 -12.48 23.42
CA ASP A 247 -0.28 -13.67 23.06
C ASP A 247 0.60 -14.83 22.56
N SER A 248 1.89 -14.84 22.93
CA SER A 248 2.93 -15.78 22.44
C SER A 248 2.58 -17.26 22.60
N GLY A 249 1.72 -17.62 23.55
CA GLY A 249 1.23 -18.99 23.78
C GLY A 249 -0.05 -19.36 23.02
N SER A 250 -0.61 -18.46 22.20
CA SER A 250 -1.88 -18.66 21.49
C SER A 250 -1.73 -18.53 19.97
N ALA A 251 -2.66 -19.16 19.24
CA ALA A 251 -2.78 -18.98 17.80
C ALA A 251 -2.95 -17.50 17.39
N ASN A 252 -3.53 -16.67 18.25
CA ASN A 252 -3.77 -15.25 18.00
C ASN A 252 -2.46 -14.44 17.94
N GLY A 253 -1.44 -14.81 18.71
CA GLY A 253 -0.13 -14.14 18.71
C GLY A 253 0.56 -14.17 17.35
N THR A 254 0.24 -15.18 16.52
CA THR A 254 0.74 -15.30 15.15
C THR A 254 0.30 -14.13 14.24
N THR A 255 -0.82 -13.47 14.57
CA THR A 255 -1.34 -12.29 13.86
C THR A 255 -0.36 -11.12 13.89
N GLY A 256 0.43 -11.01 14.96
CA GLY A 256 1.40 -9.92 15.07
C GLY A 256 2.47 -9.95 13.99
N TYR A 257 2.82 -11.12 13.43
CA TYR A 257 3.72 -11.22 12.28
C TYR A 257 3.15 -10.54 11.03
N ILE A 258 1.83 -10.64 10.80
CA ILE A 258 1.16 -9.92 9.70
C ILE A 258 1.26 -8.41 9.96
N MET A 259 1.02 -7.97 11.19
CA MET A 259 1.12 -6.55 11.56
C MET A 259 2.53 -5.97 11.39
N LEU A 260 3.58 -6.76 11.66
CA LEU A 260 4.96 -6.38 11.34
C LEU A 260 5.13 -6.12 9.84
N GLY A 261 4.64 -7.04 9.00
CA GLY A 261 4.64 -6.88 7.54
C GLY A 261 3.89 -5.63 7.07
N LEU A 262 2.72 -5.35 7.65
CA LEU A 262 1.94 -4.15 7.31
C LEU A 262 2.66 -2.86 7.73
N GLY A 263 3.36 -2.86 8.87
CA GLY A 263 4.23 -1.76 9.28
C GLY A 263 5.39 -1.53 8.31
N LEU A 264 6.00 -2.61 7.79
CA LEU A 264 7.03 -2.52 6.76
C LEU A 264 6.50 -1.92 5.45
N VAL A 265 5.23 -2.20 5.07
CA VAL A 265 4.58 -1.53 3.94
C VAL A 265 4.44 -0.03 4.18
N CYS A 266 4.04 0.41 5.38
CA CYS A 266 4.01 1.83 5.75
C CYS A 266 5.40 2.49 5.61
N TYR A 267 6.46 1.85 6.10
CA TYR A 267 7.82 2.34 5.92
C TYR A 267 8.23 2.40 4.44
N SER A 268 7.81 1.44 3.62
CA SER A 268 8.03 1.46 2.17
C SER A 268 7.28 2.60 1.48
N ILE A 269 6.07 2.97 1.95
CA ILE A 269 5.34 4.16 1.48
C ILE A 269 6.07 5.44 1.92
N SER A 270 6.63 5.47 3.13
CA SER A 270 7.35 6.64 3.67
C SER A 270 8.45 7.12 2.74
N SER A 271 9.16 6.20 2.06
CA SER A 271 10.20 6.53 1.09
C SER A 271 9.75 7.53 0.03
N LYS A 272 8.53 7.40 -0.49
CA LYS A 272 7.96 8.26 -1.55
C LYS A 272 7.60 9.62 -1.00
N VAL A 273 6.96 9.64 0.17
CA VAL A 273 6.56 10.88 0.84
C VAL A 273 7.80 11.68 1.26
N ILE A 274 8.83 11.01 1.79
CA ILE A 274 10.12 11.62 2.14
C ILE A 274 10.81 12.16 0.89
N LEU A 275 10.89 11.38 -0.20
CA LEU A 275 11.51 11.83 -1.44
C LEU A 275 10.84 13.10 -1.96
N LEU A 276 9.52 13.04 -2.19
CA LEU A 276 8.73 14.18 -2.70
C LEU A 276 8.83 15.40 -1.78
N ALA A 277 8.80 15.20 -0.46
CA ALA A 277 8.98 16.28 0.48
C ALA A 277 10.40 16.88 0.39
N LYS A 278 11.46 16.07 0.33
CA LYS A 278 12.84 16.53 0.38
C LYS A 278 13.30 17.22 -0.90
N ILE A 279 12.79 16.81 -2.05
CA ILE A 279 13.09 17.47 -3.33
C ILE A 279 12.35 18.80 -3.50
N TRP A 280 11.33 19.09 -2.68
CA TRP A 280 10.52 20.30 -2.80
C TRP A 280 11.33 21.57 -2.50
N ARG A 281 11.57 22.38 -3.54
CA ARG A 281 12.35 23.64 -3.48
C ARG A 281 13.78 23.48 -2.98
N ARG A 282 14.34 22.27 -3.04
CA ARG A 282 15.68 21.95 -2.55
C ARG A 282 16.32 20.85 -3.37
N GLU A 283 17.62 21.00 -3.60
CA GLU A 283 18.43 19.88 -4.07
C GLU A 283 18.66 18.89 -2.92
N PHE A 284 18.51 17.59 -3.21
CA PHE A 284 18.67 16.53 -2.21
C PHE A 284 19.66 15.46 -2.68
N LYS A 285 20.91 15.57 -2.21
CA LYS A 285 22.03 14.68 -2.61
C LYS A 285 21.82 13.20 -2.28
N LEU A 286 20.93 12.88 -1.34
CA LEU A 286 20.65 11.52 -0.87
C LEU A 286 19.41 10.87 -1.53
N ALA A 287 18.81 11.53 -2.53
CA ALA A 287 17.62 11.01 -3.24
C ALA A 287 17.85 9.58 -3.75
N ASN A 288 19.03 9.33 -4.32
CA ASN A 288 19.42 8.06 -4.93
C ASN A 288 19.52 6.89 -3.92
N ARG A 289 19.56 7.18 -2.61
CA ARG A 289 19.60 6.14 -1.56
C ARG A 289 18.21 5.82 -0.99
N ILE A 290 17.22 6.67 -1.21
CA ILE A 290 15.85 6.43 -0.73
C ILE A 290 15.26 5.12 -1.27
N PRO A 291 15.51 4.69 -2.52
CA PRO A 291 15.07 3.39 -3.02
C PRO A 291 15.53 2.18 -2.19
N MET A 292 16.57 2.31 -1.36
CA MET A 292 16.99 1.22 -0.47
C MET A 292 15.96 0.91 0.62
N ILE A 293 15.11 1.87 1.03
CA ILE A 293 14.11 1.63 2.08
C ILE A 293 13.11 0.54 1.65
N PRO A 294 12.42 0.65 0.49
CA PRO A 294 11.55 -0.43 0.00
C PRO A 294 12.23 -1.78 -0.19
N VAL A 295 13.50 -1.80 -0.63
CA VAL A 295 14.28 -3.04 -0.77
C VAL A 295 14.49 -3.71 0.58
N LEU A 296 14.93 -2.94 1.60
CA LEU A 296 15.11 -3.45 2.95
C LEU A 296 13.79 -3.95 3.54
N THR A 297 12.68 -3.21 3.36
CA THR A 297 11.37 -3.65 3.84
C THR A 297 10.90 -4.93 3.13
N ALA A 298 11.16 -5.08 1.83
CA ALA A 298 10.80 -6.27 1.07
C ALA A 298 11.61 -7.48 1.54
N LEU A 299 12.93 -7.35 1.67
CA LEU A 299 13.81 -8.40 2.18
C LEU A 299 13.44 -8.78 3.62
N THR A 300 13.12 -7.81 4.47
CA THR A 300 12.68 -8.08 5.84
C THR A 300 11.39 -8.89 5.86
N CYS A 301 10.40 -8.55 5.03
CA CYS A 301 9.18 -9.37 4.89
C CYS A 301 9.50 -10.79 4.43
N LEU A 302 10.37 -10.97 3.44
CA LEU A 302 10.71 -12.29 2.90
C LEU A 302 11.55 -13.15 3.85
N PHE A 303 12.52 -12.56 4.55
CA PHE A 303 13.30 -13.28 5.57
C PHE A 303 12.43 -13.63 6.77
N LEU A 304 11.59 -12.71 7.24
CA LEU A 304 10.63 -13.01 8.28
C LEU A 304 9.68 -14.14 7.85
N ALA A 305 9.18 -14.10 6.60
CA ALA A 305 8.38 -15.18 6.05
C ALA A 305 9.12 -16.53 6.10
N ALA A 306 10.41 -16.58 5.75
CA ALA A 306 11.20 -17.81 5.79
C ALA A 306 11.26 -18.44 7.20
N PHE A 307 11.52 -17.63 8.24
CA PHE A 307 11.46 -18.12 9.63
C PHE A 307 10.06 -18.60 10.01
N VAL A 308 9.03 -17.86 9.59
CA VAL A 308 7.63 -18.21 9.88
C VAL A 308 7.18 -19.46 9.11
N PHE A 309 7.73 -19.73 7.92
CA PHE A 309 7.52 -20.99 7.20
C PHE A 309 8.07 -22.18 7.97
N GLU A 310 9.27 -22.05 8.54
CA GLU A 310 9.87 -23.10 9.36
C GLU A 310 9.00 -23.38 10.59
N LEU A 311 8.56 -22.34 11.28
CA LEU A 311 7.61 -22.47 12.41
C LEU A 311 6.30 -23.14 11.99
N ALA A 312 5.82 -22.88 10.77
CA ALA A 312 4.60 -23.47 10.24
C ALA A 312 4.68 -24.97 9.98
N THR A 313 5.88 -25.56 9.96
CA THR A 313 6.06 -27.03 9.87
C THR A 313 5.71 -27.74 11.17
N VAL A 314 5.86 -27.04 12.30
CA VAL A 314 5.59 -27.56 13.65
C VAL A 314 4.24 -27.05 14.18
N HIS A 315 3.89 -25.80 13.85
CA HIS A 315 2.72 -25.10 14.37
C HIS A 315 1.86 -24.54 13.24
N ALA A 316 0.72 -25.18 12.97
CA ALA A 316 -0.14 -24.86 11.83
C ALA A 316 -0.65 -23.40 11.80
N ASP A 317 -0.73 -22.72 12.95
CA ASP A 317 -1.20 -21.34 13.07
C ASP A 317 -0.31 -20.34 12.32
N TYR A 318 0.99 -20.64 12.19
CA TYR A 318 1.95 -19.81 11.45
C TYR A 318 1.81 -19.94 9.93
N PHE A 319 0.95 -20.83 9.45
CA PHE A 319 0.71 -21.03 8.02
C PHE A 319 0.28 -19.73 7.33
N ILE A 320 -0.69 -19.02 7.91
CA ILE A 320 -1.24 -17.78 7.36
C ILE A 320 -0.19 -16.66 7.31
N PRO A 321 0.44 -16.26 8.43
CA PRO A 321 1.41 -15.16 8.41
C PRO A 321 2.59 -15.42 7.48
N ALA A 322 3.11 -16.66 7.38
CA ALA A 322 4.20 -16.98 6.45
C ALA A 322 3.89 -16.55 5.02
N ARG A 323 2.69 -16.90 4.54
CA ARG A 323 2.25 -16.70 3.15
C ARG A 323 1.86 -15.26 2.89
N VAL A 324 1.18 -14.63 3.86
CA VAL A 324 0.82 -13.21 3.76
C VAL A 324 2.06 -12.34 3.73
N LEU A 325 3.08 -12.62 4.55
CA LEU A 325 4.36 -11.89 4.54
C LEU A 325 5.06 -11.93 3.17
N VAL A 326 5.00 -13.07 2.47
CA VAL A 326 5.54 -13.17 1.10
C VAL A 326 4.81 -12.20 0.14
N GLY A 327 3.48 -12.16 0.21
CA GLY A 327 2.69 -11.20 -0.58
C GLY A 327 2.96 -9.74 -0.21
N LEU A 328 3.13 -9.43 1.07
CA LEU A 328 3.53 -8.08 1.54
C LEU A 328 4.95 -7.71 1.07
N GLY A 329 5.86 -8.68 0.98
CA GLY A 329 7.17 -8.54 0.37
C GLY A 329 7.09 -8.14 -1.11
N ALA A 330 6.21 -8.78 -1.87
CA ALA A 330 5.94 -8.43 -3.27
C ALA A 330 5.39 -6.99 -3.42
N ILE A 331 4.52 -6.54 -2.52
CA ILE A 331 4.06 -5.14 -2.47
C ILE A 331 5.24 -4.20 -2.17
N CYS A 332 6.07 -4.50 -1.17
CA CYS A 332 7.23 -3.67 -0.82
C CYS A 332 8.22 -3.56 -1.99
N PHE A 333 8.43 -4.65 -2.74
CA PHE A 333 9.27 -4.64 -3.94
C PHE A 333 8.64 -3.86 -5.09
N THR A 334 7.31 -3.91 -5.24
CA THR A 334 6.60 -3.03 -6.18
C THR A 334 6.78 -1.56 -5.80
N LEU A 335 6.72 -1.25 -4.51
CA LEU A 335 6.97 0.10 -4.00
C LEU A 335 8.41 0.55 -4.24
N PHE A 336 9.40 -0.35 -4.34
CA PHE A 336 10.76 -0.01 -4.79
C PHE A 336 10.74 0.55 -6.21
N SER A 337 10.06 -0.09 -7.16
CA SER A 337 10.01 0.41 -8.54
C SER A 337 9.40 1.80 -8.60
N ILE A 338 8.32 2.06 -7.84
CA ILE A 338 7.66 3.38 -7.78
C ILE A 338 8.60 4.48 -7.28
N VAL A 339 9.36 4.24 -6.21
CA VAL A 339 10.25 5.30 -5.69
C VAL A 339 11.45 5.54 -6.62
N SER A 340 11.93 4.51 -7.31
CA SER A 340 12.96 4.65 -8.35
C SER A 340 12.44 5.45 -9.56
N ILE A 341 11.17 5.26 -9.94
CA ILE A 341 10.51 6.09 -10.97
C ILE A 341 10.46 7.55 -10.51
N LEU A 342 10.01 7.80 -9.28
CA LEU A 342 9.91 9.16 -8.74
C LEU A 342 11.27 9.85 -8.69
N GLU A 343 12.32 9.15 -8.27
CA GLU A 343 13.68 9.67 -8.27
C GLU A 343 14.12 10.02 -9.69
N SER A 344 13.97 9.11 -10.64
CA SER A 344 14.33 9.38 -12.04
C SER A 344 13.51 10.51 -12.68
N GLY A 345 12.25 10.67 -12.29
CA GLY A 345 11.35 11.71 -12.80
C GLY A 345 11.55 13.08 -12.17
N THR A 346 12.27 13.15 -11.04
CA THR A 346 12.52 14.41 -10.30
C THR A 346 13.98 14.83 -10.32
N SER A 347 14.87 13.94 -10.77
CA SER A 347 16.27 14.21 -11.01
C SER A 347 16.46 15.21 -12.17
N SER A 348 17.43 16.12 -12.03
CA SER A 348 17.80 17.12 -13.03
C SER A 348 18.91 16.65 -13.97
N LYS A 349 19.17 15.34 -14.03
CA LYS A 349 20.21 14.73 -14.86
C LYS A 349 19.69 14.18 -16.18
#